data_AF-A0A6M1UCZ8-F1
#
_entry.id   AF-A0A6M1UCZ8-F1
#
_cell.length_a   1.000
_cell.length_b   1.000
_cell.length_c   1.000
_cell.angle_alpha   90.00
_cell.angle_beta   90.00
_cell.angle_gamma   90.00
#
_symmetry.space_group_name_H-M   'P 1'
#
loop_
_entity.id
_entity.type
_entity.pdbx_description
1 polymer ?
#
loop_
_entity_poly.entity_id
_entity_poly.type
_entity_poly.pdbx_seq_one_letter_code
_entity_poly.pdbx_strand_id
1 'polypeptide(L)'
;MTEPFRPRITPDPSLASPTEATMGDVLNEGEYADLYHLAQAEGLPYFARLNGAGDVELYLVFESIDAFSEATRDAVSIEFKTYRQKLLAVIWTLSDPQEPLGFPLAFDIGKAEDRFMALRMLEQEHTPIHYLGFHDGNLIHIYSEAVTFSHRERERGEELIRRLFEGEWETEAEPAAEEVKEAEIATVPADVLSDTILREKGTAYHFAFDRMRERYGEEEAQHLLMSTLHQAMLVIRRHARSEVRESRFTIWAGEKEKSLLLMVTPDLSSLFEVIHMSADEANPFSRFLLALPDYRETTEEAPLAVGAYPILRYEAGQLFHLELSEATQERLARLYEAEAGNQEKANPYR
;
A
#
# COMPACT_ATOMS: atom_id res chain seq x y z
N MET A 1 14.59 -20.69 -33.77
CA MET A 1 15.34 -19.62 -33.08
C MET A 1 14.63 -19.42 -31.75
N THR A 2 15.33 -19.54 -30.63
CA THR A 2 14.73 -19.27 -29.31
C THR A 2 14.39 -17.78 -29.26
N GLU A 3 13.15 -17.43 -28.94
CA GLU A 3 12.77 -16.03 -28.77
C GLU A 3 13.61 -15.38 -27.67
N PRO A 4 13.97 -14.08 -27.79
CA PRO A 4 14.67 -13.39 -26.72
C PRO A 4 13.75 -13.17 -25.51
N PHE A 5 14.33 -13.24 -24.31
CA PHE A 5 13.65 -12.93 -23.06
C PHE A 5 13.09 -11.49 -23.05
N ARG A 6 13.89 -10.52 -23.52
CA ARG A 6 13.45 -9.14 -23.75
C ARG A 6 13.12 -8.93 -25.24
N PRO A 7 11.85 -9.10 -25.65
CA PRO A 7 11.42 -8.85 -27.02
C PRO A 7 11.57 -7.37 -27.39
N ARG A 8 11.62 -7.09 -28.70
CA ARG A 8 11.60 -5.72 -29.23
C ARG A 8 10.29 -5.51 -29.97
N ILE A 9 9.54 -4.49 -29.56
CA ILE A 9 8.26 -4.12 -30.16
C ILE A 9 8.39 -2.71 -30.70
N THR A 10 7.76 -2.47 -31.85
CA THR A 10 7.62 -1.12 -32.40
C THR A 10 6.24 -0.60 -31.99
N PRO A 11 6.16 0.45 -31.16
CA PRO A 11 4.86 0.99 -30.76
C PRO A 11 4.13 1.62 -31.96
N ASP A 12 2.80 1.64 -31.89
CA ASP A 12 1.98 2.33 -32.88
C ASP A 12 1.86 3.82 -32.51
N PRO A 13 2.51 4.74 -33.24
CA PRO A 13 2.54 6.15 -32.90
C PRO A 13 1.17 6.84 -33.01
N SER A 14 0.16 6.18 -33.57
CA SER A 14 -1.21 6.72 -33.65
C SER A 14 -2.00 6.58 -32.35
N LEU A 15 -1.53 5.76 -31.40
CA LEU A 15 -2.21 5.54 -30.13
C LEU A 15 -1.98 6.70 -29.17
N ALA A 16 -3.04 7.50 -28.97
CA ALA A 16 -3.05 8.62 -28.04
C ALA A 16 -3.40 8.18 -26.61
N SER A 17 -2.81 8.86 -25.64
CA SER A 17 -3.03 8.62 -24.21
C SER A 17 -3.89 9.71 -23.59
N PRO A 18 -4.78 9.39 -22.62
CA PRO A 18 -5.40 10.40 -21.79
C PRO A 18 -4.33 11.18 -21.02
N THR A 19 -4.58 12.47 -20.81
CA THR A 19 -3.68 13.36 -20.07
C THR A 19 -4.47 14.20 -19.08
N GLU A 20 -3.79 15.01 -18.26
CA GLU A 20 -4.46 15.99 -17.39
C GLU A 20 -5.44 16.89 -18.16
N ALA A 21 -5.13 17.21 -19.43
CA ALA A 21 -5.97 18.06 -20.26
C ALA A 21 -7.29 17.40 -20.69
N THR A 22 -7.43 16.07 -20.56
CA THR A 22 -8.67 15.35 -20.87
C THR A 22 -9.45 14.95 -19.62
N MET A 23 -8.96 15.27 -18.42
CA MET A 23 -9.64 14.94 -17.17
C MET A 23 -10.96 15.69 -17.04
N GLY A 24 -12.02 14.96 -16.71
CA GLY A 24 -13.39 15.47 -16.64
C GLY A 24 -14.08 15.62 -17.99
N ASP A 25 -13.40 15.31 -19.10
CA ASP A 25 -13.91 15.49 -20.46
C ASP A 25 -14.19 14.15 -21.17
N VAL A 26 -15.16 14.20 -22.09
CA VAL A 26 -15.44 13.08 -23.00
C VAL A 26 -14.29 12.94 -24.00
N LEU A 27 -13.73 11.73 -24.07
CA LEU A 27 -12.66 11.39 -25.00
C LEU A 27 -13.19 11.38 -26.43
N ASN A 28 -12.46 12.01 -27.34
CA ASN A 28 -12.80 12.05 -28.76
C ASN A 28 -12.71 10.64 -29.36
N GLU A 29 -13.83 10.10 -29.86
CA GLU A 29 -13.91 8.75 -30.42
C GLU A 29 -12.96 8.50 -31.60
N GLY A 30 -12.65 9.53 -32.40
CA GLY A 30 -11.70 9.40 -33.51
C GLY A 30 -10.25 9.32 -33.07
N GLU A 31 -9.87 10.04 -32.02
CA GLU A 31 -8.50 10.07 -31.47
C GLU A 31 -8.22 8.88 -30.55
N TYR A 32 -9.23 8.44 -29.79
CA TYR A 32 -9.16 7.36 -28.80
C TYR A 32 -9.92 6.11 -29.24
N ALA A 33 -10.01 5.87 -30.56
CA ALA A 33 -10.81 4.80 -31.15
C ALA A 33 -10.48 3.41 -30.59
N ASP A 34 -9.22 3.18 -30.25
CA ASP A 34 -8.74 1.94 -29.64
C ASP A 34 -9.29 1.74 -28.22
N LEU A 35 -9.36 2.80 -27.41
CA LEU A 35 -9.96 2.74 -26.07
C LEU A 35 -11.46 2.45 -26.15
N TYR A 36 -12.16 3.07 -27.09
CA TYR A 36 -13.57 2.75 -27.36
C TYR A 36 -13.74 1.30 -27.78
N HIS A 37 -12.85 0.77 -28.63
CA HIS A 37 -12.89 -0.63 -29.02
C HIS A 37 -12.72 -1.58 -27.83
N LEU A 38 -11.67 -1.38 -27.01
CA LEU A 38 -11.38 -2.23 -25.85
C LEU A 38 -12.48 -2.13 -24.78
N ALA A 39 -12.94 -0.93 -24.46
CA ALA A 39 -13.90 -0.70 -23.39
C ALA A 39 -15.35 -1.04 -23.79
N GLN A 40 -15.79 -0.68 -25.01
CA GLN A 40 -17.17 -0.87 -25.45
C GLN A 40 -17.37 -2.13 -26.28
N ALA A 41 -16.55 -2.33 -27.31
CA ALA A 41 -16.77 -3.42 -28.26
C ALA A 41 -16.33 -4.77 -27.69
N GLU A 42 -15.19 -4.81 -27.01
CA GLU A 42 -14.72 -5.99 -26.28
C GLU A 42 -15.30 -6.08 -24.86
N GLY A 43 -15.80 -4.97 -24.32
CA GLY A 43 -16.44 -4.92 -23.00
C GLY A 43 -15.44 -5.17 -21.86
N LEU A 44 -14.17 -4.77 -22.02
CA LEU A 44 -13.14 -4.98 -21.01
C LEU A 44 -13.28 -3.95 -19.88
N PRO A 45 -13.61 -4.37 -18.64
CA PRO A 45 -13.74 -3.46 -17.50
C PRO A 45 -12.37 -2.97 -17.00
N TYR A 46 -11.29 -3.65 -17.38
CA TYR A 46 -9.92 -3.26 -17.10
C TYR A 46 -8.98 -3.90 -18.11
N PHE A 47 -7.92 -3.19 -18.47
CA PHE A 47 -6.92 -3.68 -19.42
C PHE A 47 -5.60 -2.92 -19.30
N ALA A 48 -4.54 -3.51 -19.86
CA ALA A 48 -3.26 -2.84 -20.06
C ALA A 48 -3.11 -2.52 -21.55
N ARG A 49 -2.43 -1.43 -21.88
CA ARG A 49 -2.19 -0.99 -23.25
C ARG A 49 -0.77 -0.45 -23.40
N LEU A 50 -0.15 -0.64 -24.56
CA LEU A 50 1.03 0.11 -24.97
C LEU A 50 0.61 1.38 -25.70
N ASN A 51 1.11 2.53 -25.27
CA ASN A 51 0.87 3.79 -25.97
C ASN A 51 1.83 3.99 -27.16
N GLY A 52 1.67 5.10 -27.88
CA GLY A 52 2.52 5.43 -29.02
C GLY A 52 4.00 5.69 -28.71
N ALA A 53 4.35 5.89 -27.42
CA ALA A 53 5.73 5.98 -26.97
C ALA A 53 6.35 4.61 -26.60
N GLY A 54 5.53 3.56 -26.48
CA GLY A 54 5.95 2.24 -26.03
C GLY A 54 6.00 2.09 -24.51
N ASP A 55 5.30 2.96 -23.79
CA ASP A 55 5.10 2.85 -22.34
C ASP A 55 3.79 2.11 -22.05
N VAL A 56 3.74 1.41 -20.93
CA VAL A 56 2.55 0.67 -20.50
C VAL A 56 1.66 1.57 -19.69
N GLU A 57 0.37 1.49 -19.98
CA GLU A 57 -0.71 2.22 -19.32
C GLU A 57 -1.78 1.23 -18.90
N LEU A 58 -2.36 1.47 -17.73
CA LEU A 58 -3.43 0.64 -17.18
C LEU A 58 -4.75 1.41 -17.21
N TYR A 59 -5.83 0.69 -17.48
CA TYR A 59 -7.16 1.27 -17.60
C TYR A 59 -8.13 0.53 -16.68
N LEU A 60 -8.92 1.30 -15.93
CA LEU A 60 -10.08 0.83 -15.18
C LEU A 60 -11.31 1.55 -15.71
N VAL A 61 -12.29 0.80 -16.23
CA VAL A 61 -13.48 1.31 -16.89
C VAL A 61 -14.71 1.04 -16.02
N PHE A 62 -15.37 2.11 -15.60
CA PHE A 62 -16.56 2.07 -14.75
C PHE A 62 -17.83 2.28 -15.56
N GLU A 63 -18.94 1.71 -15.09
CA GLU A 63 -20.25 1.90 -15.71
C GLU A 63 -20.71 3.37 -15.66
N SER A 64 -20.25 4.13 -14.66
CA SER A 64 -20.55 5.56 -14.50
C SER A 64 -19.52 6.23 -13.58
N ILE A 65 -19.57 7.57 -13.53
CA ILE A 65 -18.79 8.38 -12.58
C ILE A 65 -19.21 8.10 -11.13
N ASP A 66 -20.48 7.79 -10.90
CA ASP A 66 -20.99 7.44 -9.57
C ASP A 66 -20.40 6.10 -9.10
N ALA A 67 -20.34 5.10 -9.98
CA ALA A 67 -19.73 3.81 -9.70
C ALA A 67 -18.23 3.94 -9.37
N PHE A 68 -17.51 4.83 -10.07
CA PHE A 68 -16.14 5.21 -9.72
C PHE A 68 -16.08 5.82 -8.30
N SER A 69 -16.96 6.78 -8.00
CA SER A 69 -16.95 7.47 -6.69
C SER A 69 -17.22 6.54 -5.50
N GLU A 70 -17.94 5.45 -5.75
CA GLU A 70 -18.17 4.38 -4.77
C GLU A 70 -16.97 3.41 -4.67
N ALA A 71 -16.33 3.08 -5.79
CA ALA A 71 -15.30 2.05 -5.88
C ALA A 71 -13.86 2.52 -5.66
N THR A 72 -13.58 3.82 -5.80
CA THR A 72 -12.21 4.37 -5.71
C THR A 72 -12.22 5.63 -4.86
N ARG A 73 -11.95 5.44 -3.56
CA ARG A 73 -11.78 6.55 -2.60
C ARG A 73 -10.32 6.82 -2.23
N ASP A 74 -9.45 5.83 -2.41
CA ASP A 74 -8.09 5.83 -1.88
C ASP A 74 -7.09 5.20 -2.86
N ALA A 75 -5.79 5.37 -2.58
CA ALA A 75 -4.67 5.03 -3.44
C ALA A 75 -4.68 3.60 -4.01
N VAL A 76 -4.04 3.43 -5.17
CA VAL A 76 -3.93 2.14 -5.84
C VAL A 76 -2.52 1.56 -5.76
N SER A 77 -2.40 0.24 -5.64
CA SER A 77 -1.13 -0.47 -5.78
C SER A 77 -1.23 -1.62 -6.77
N ILE A 78 -0.09 -2.11 -7.25
CA ILE A 78 -0.02 -3.23 -8.17
C ILE A 78 0.82 -4.34 -7.53
N GLU A 79 0.24 -5.53 -7.45
CA GLU A 79 0.92 -6.72 -6.94
C GLU A 79 1.11 -7.76 -8.06
N PHE A 80 2.33 -8.30 -8.17
CA PHE A 80 2.65 -9.34 -9.15
C PHE A 80 2.54 -10.74 -8.53
N LYS A 81 1.74 -11.61 -9.17
CA LYS A 81 1.59 -13.02 -8.84
C LYS A 81 1.62 -13.87 -10.09
N THR A 82 1.70 -15.18 -9.93
CA THR A 82 1.59 -16.13 -11.05
C THR A 82 0.36 -16.99 -10.85
N TYR A 83 -0.44 -17.19 -11.90
CA TYR A 83 -1.62 -18.04 -11.85
C TYR A 83 -1.81 -18.75 -13.19
N ARG A 84 -1.99 -20.08 -13.17
CA ARG A 84 -2.18 -20.92 -14.37
C ARG A 84 -1.19 -20.57 -15.49
N GLN A 85 0.10 -20.50 -15.17
CA GLN A 85 1.20 -20.18 -16.09
C GLN A 85 1.14 -18.78 -16.71
N LYS A 86 0.37 -17.86 -16.14
CA LYS A 86 0.35 -16.45 -16.51
C LYS A 86 0.91 -15.61 -15.38
N LEU A 87 1.48 -14.46 -15.73
CA LEU A 87 1.73 -13.41 -14.76
C LEU A 87 0.43 -12.64 -14.56
N LEU A 88 0.06 -12.40 -13.31
CA LEU A 88 -1.00 -11.49 -12.93
C LEU A 88 -0.37 -10.22 -12.35
N ALA A 89 -0.75 -9.06 -12.86
CA ALA A 89 -0.57 -7.78 -12.19
C ALA A 89 -1.92 -7.34 -11.63
N VAL A 90 -2.11 -7.45 -10.32
CA VAL A 90 -3.38 -7.16 -9.66
C VAL A 90 -3.37 -5.71 -9.20
N ILE A 91 -4.25 -4.91 -9.79
CA ILE A 91 -4.48 -3.53 -9.36
C ILE A 91 -5.41 -3.57 -8.14
N TRP A 92 -4.92 -3.13 -6.99
CA TRP A 92 -5.65 -3.09 -5.74
C TRP A 92 -6.21 -1.70 -5.48
N THR A 93 -7.53 -1.59 -5.39
CA THR A 93 -8.20 -0.36 -4.94
C THR A 93 -8.57 -0.45 -3.46
N LEU A 94 -8.49 0.69 -2.77
CA LEU A 94 -8.72 0.82 -1.34
C LEU A 94 -10.14 1.33 -1.01
N SER A 95 -11.16 1.00 -1.82
CA SER A 95 -12.57 1.37 -1.52
C SER A 95 -13.01 0.89 -0.14
N ASP A 96 -12.64 -0.35 0.20
CA ASP A 96 -12.72 -0.91 1.54
C ASP A 96 -11.33 -1.50 1.90
N PRO A 97 -10.63 -0.97 2.92
CA PRO A 97 -9.37 -1.54 3.36
C PRO A 97 -9.47 -3.03 3.71
N GLN A 98 -10.58 -3.46 4.32
CA GLN A 98 -10.81 -4.84 4.77
C GLN A 98 -11.12 -5.79 3.61
N GLU A 99 -11.84 -5.31 2.59
CA GLU A 99 -12.23 -6.06 1.40
C GLU A 99 -11.84 -5.30 0.13
N PRO A 100 -10.55 -5.21 -0.21
CA PRO A 100 -10.14 -4.47 -1.39
C PRO A 100 -10.67 -5.10 -2.67
N LEU A 101 -11.07 -4.26 -3.62
CA LEU A 101 -11.38 -4.71 -4.97
C LEU A 101 -10.07 -4.84 -5.76
N GLY A 102 -9.80 -6.04 -6.25
CA GLY A 102 -8.64 -6.37 -7.07
C GLY A 102 -9.03 -6.54 -8.55
N PHE A 103 -8.29 -5.89 -9.45
CA PHE A 103 -8.47 -5.98 -10.90
C PHE A 103 -7.25 -6.69 -11.53
N PRO A 104 -7.34 -8.01 -11.79
CA PRO A 104 -6.19 -8.80 -12.24
C PRO A 104 -5.93 -8.67 -13.75
N LEU A 105 -4.81 -8.07 -14.13
CA LEU A 105 -4.31 -8.05 -15.51
C LEU A 105 -3.47 -9.29 -15.78
N ALA A 106 -3.87 -10.11 -16.74
CA ALA A 106 -3.19 -11.35 -17.07
C ALA A 106 -2.27 -11.19 -18.29
N PHE A 107 -0.99 -11.53 -18.13
CA PHE A 107 0.02 -11.53 -19.17
C PHE A 107 0.47 -12.96 -19.46
N ASP A 108 0.30 -13.39 -20.72
CA ASP A 108 0.85 -14.64 -21.21
C ASP A 108 2.32 -14.44 -21.59
N ILE A 109 3.22 -14.74 -20.67
CA ILE A 109 4.66 -14.50 -20.82
C ILE A 109 5.28 -15.28 -22.01
N GLY A 110 4.60 -16.31 -22.52
CA GLY A 110 5.00 -16.96 -23.78
C GLY A 110 4.90 -16.03 -24.98
N LYS A 111 3.95 -15.08 -24.99
CA LYS A 111 3.76 -14.10 -26.07
C LYS A 111 4.73 -12.93 -25.93
N ALA A 112 5.36 -12.56 -27.03
CA ALA A 112 6.32 -11.45 -27.06
C ALA A 112 5.69 -10.10 -26.65
N GLU A 113 4.43 -9.84 -27.03
CA GLU A 113 3.70 -8.61 -26.68
C GLU A 113 3.44 -8.50 -25.19
N ASP A 114 2.75 -9.49 -24.61
CA ASP A 114 2.47 -9.54 -23.17
C ASP A 114 3.77 -9.53 -22.33
N ARG A 115 4.81 -10.26 -22.76
CA ARG A 115 6.11 -10.28 -22.09
C ARG A 115 6.81 -8.91 -22.16
N PHE A 116 6.74 -8.22 -23.29
CA PHE A 116 7.26 -6.85 -23.40
C PHE A 116 6.52 -5.93 -22.43
N MET A 117 5.19 -5.95 -22.44
CA MET A 117 4.38 -5.11 -21.54
C MET A 117 4.70 -5.37 -20.07
N ALA A 118 4.74 -6.63 -19.65
CA ALA A 118 5.07 -6.99 -18.28
C ALA A 118 6.44 -6.44 -17.86
N LEU A 119 7.46 -6.56 -18.71
CA LEU A 119 8.80 -6.02 -18.44
C LEU A 119 8.82 -4.49 -18.45
N ARG A 120 8.19 -3.84 -19.44
CA ARG A 120 8.15 -2.38 -19.55
C ARG A 120 7.46 -1.72 -18.36
N MET A 121 6.37 -2.31 -17.88
CA MET A 121 5.65 -1.87 -16.68
C MET A 121 6.56 -1.85 -15.44
N LEU A 122 7.50 -2.80 -15.31
CA LEU A 122 8.47 -2.83 -14.21
C LEU A 122 9.64 -1.84 -14.44
N GLU A 123 10.04 -1.65 -15.69
CA GLU A 123 11.20 -0.82 -16.04
C GLU A 123 10.90 0.69 -15.98
N GLN A 124 9.70 1.11 -16.40
CA GLN A 124 9.33 2.52 -16.47
C GLN A 124 9.40 3.22 -15.11
N GLU A 125 9.60 4.53 -15.12
CA GLU A 125 9.73 5.32 -13.89
C GLU A 125 8.41 5.32 -13.11
N HIS A 126 7.31 5.49 -13.83
CA HIS A 126 5.95 5.47 -13.32
C HIS A 126 5.02 4.77 -14.31
N THR A 127 4.04 4.03 -13.80
CA THR A 127 3.00 3.39 -14.61
C THR A 127 1.68 4.12 -14.41
N PRO A 128 1.17 4.82 -15.43
CA PRO A 128 -0.09 5.52 -15.33
C PRO A 128 -1.27 4.54 -15.26
N ILE A 129 -2.24 4.89 -14.43
CA ILE A 129 -3.54 4.23 -14.30
C ILE A 129 -4.59 5.27 -14.64
N HIS A 130 -5.34 5.01 -15.70
CA HIS A 130 -6.41 5.87 -16.20
C HIS A 130 -7.77 5.31 -15.77
N TYR A 131 -8.56 6.16 -15.13
CA TYR A 131 -9.92 5.85 -14.72
C TYR A 131 -10.88 6.42 -15.76
N LEU A 132 -11.60 5.53 -16.42
CA LEU A 132 -12.60 5.89 -17.42
C LEU A 132 -14.00 5.56 -16.90
N GLY A 133 -14.99 6.30 -17.36
CA GLY A 133 -16.39 5.99 -17.11
C GLY A 133 -17.21 6.11 -18.38
N PHE A 134 -18.43 5.60 -18.36
CA PHE A 134 -19.41 5.93 -19.41
C PHE A 134 -20.29 7.12 -19.01
N HIS A 135 -20.44 8.06 -19.95
CA HIS A 135 -21.38 9.16 -19.86
C HIS A 135 -22.11 9.31 -21.20
N ASP A 136 -23.42 9.11 -21.20
CA ASP A 136 -24.27 9.11 -22.40
C ASP A 136 -23.72 8.22 -23.54
N GLY A 137 -23.17 7.06 -23.18
CA GLY A 137 -22.60 6.10 -24.13
C GLY A 137 -21.21 6.47 -24.66
N ASN A 138 -20.59 7.55 -24.18
CA ASN A 138 -19.23 7.94 -24.53
C ASN A 138 -18.27 7.70 -23.37
N LEU A 139 -16.99 7.51 -23.66
CA LEU A 139 -15.95 7.40 -22.64
C LEU A 139 -15.60 8.79 -22.10
N ILE A 140 -15.74 8.98 -20.79
CA ILE A 140 -15.24 10.13 -20.06
C ILE A 140 -13.95 9.73 -19.33
N HIS A 141 -12.91 10.55 -19.43
CA HIS A 141 -11.72 10.38 -18.61
C HIS A 141 -11.97 11.03 -17.26
N ILE A 142 -12.08 10.23 -16.21
CA ILE A 142 -12.42 10.71 -14.87
C ILE A 142 -11.18 11.33 -14.21
N TYR A 143 -10.12 10.53 -14.13
CA TYR A 143 -8.89 10.88 -13.43
C TYR A 143 -7.75 9.94 -13.86
N SER A 144 -6.50 10.33 -13.58
CA SER A 144 -5.33 9.48 -13.74
C SER A 144 -4.44 9.59 -12.51
N GLU A 145 -3.88 8.47 -12.08
CA GLU A 145 -2.77 8.44 -11.12
C GLU A 145 -1.60 7.65 -11.68
N ALA A 146 -0.48 7.62 -10.95
CA ALA A 146 0.68 6.85 -11.34
C ALA A 146 1.18 5.99 -10.17
N VAL A 147 1.51 4.75 -10.47
CA VAL A 147 2.13 3.81 -9.53
C VAL A 147 3.62 3.73 -9.82
N THR A 148 4.42 3.66 -8.77
CA THR A 148 5.87 3.41 -8.88
C THR A 148 6.21 2.05 -8.31
N PHE A 149 7.30 1.44 -8.79
CA PHE A 149 7.83 0.18 -8.28
C PHE A 149 9.22 0.37 -7.69
N SER A 150 9.45 -0.18 -6.50
CA SER A 150 10.77 -0.22 -5.89
C SER A 150 11.71 -1.16 -6.64
N HIS A 151 13.01 -1.09 -6.34
CA HIS A 151 13.97 -2.05 -6.87
C HIS A 151 13.60 -3.50 -6.54
N ARG A 152 13.17 -3.77 -5.30
CA ARG A 152 12.81 -5.12 -4.84
C ARG A 152 11.55 -5.64 -5.54
N GLU A 153 10.55 -4.78 -5.74
CA GLU A 153 9.33 -5.14 -6.48
C GLU A 153 9.65 -5.46 -7.94
N ARG A 154 10.54 -4.66 -8.57
CA ARG A 154 11.02 -4.91 -9.94
C ARG A 154 11.77 -6.22 -10.07
N GLU A 155 12.71 -6.49 -9.16
CA GLU A 155 13.47 -7.75 -9.14
C GLU A 155 12.55 -8.96 -8.98
N ARG A 156 11.61 -8.91 -8.03
CA ARG A 156 10.63 -9.98 -7.82
C ARG A 156 9.75 -10.19 -9.05
N GLY A 157 9.25 -9.11 -9.65
CA GLY A 157 8.44 -9.19 -10.87
C GLY A 157 9.22 -9.79 -12.04
N GLU A 158 10.47 -9.39 -12.25
CA GLU A 158 11.33 -9.95 -13.29
C GLU A 158 11.65 -11.43 -13.05
N GLU A 159 11.87 -11.84 -11.80
CA GLU A 159 12.06 -13.25 -11.43
C GLU A 159 10.84 -14.10 -11.79
N LEU A 160 9.62 -13.63 -11.49
CA LEU A 160 8.39 -14.32 -11.88
C LEU A 160 8.25 -14.44 -13.41
N ILE A 161 8.53 -13.35 -14.14
CA ILE A 161 8.52 -13.35 -15.61
C ILE A 161 9.55 -14.34 -16.15
N ARG A 162 10.74 -14.40 -15.56
CA ARG A 162 11.82 -15.31 -15.96
C ARG A 162 11.44 -16.77 -15.74
N ARG A 163 10.95 -17.12 -14.56
CA ARG A 163 10.48 -18.49 -14.24
C ARG A 163 9.38 -18.95 -15.21
N LEU A 164 8.42 -18.07 -15.52
CA LEU A 164 7.36 -18.35 -16.49
C LEU A 164 7.91 -18.54 -17.91
N PHE A 165 8.87 -17.72 -18.34
CA PHE A 165 9.48 -17.81 -19.66
C PHE A 165 10.34 -19.07 -19.83
N GLU A 166 11.07 -19.47 -18.78
CA GLU A 166 11.98 -20.62 -18.78
C GLU A 166 11.26 -21.96 -18.55
N GLY A 167 9.97 -21.91 -18.19
CA GLY A 167 9.16 -23.11 -17.98
C GLY A 167 9.38 -23.77 -16.62
N GLU A 168 9.94 -23.06 -15.65
CA GLU A 168 10.29 -23.56 -14.30
C GLU A 168 9.10 -23.50 -13.31
N TRP A 169 7.92 -23.92 -13.75
CA TRP A 169 6.65 -23.77 -13.02
C TRP A 169 6.19 -25.05 -12.28
N GLU A 170 6.94 -26.16 -12.37
CA GLU A 170 6.49 -27.50 -11.96
C GLU A 170 6.49 -27.80 -10.43
N THR A 171 6.71 -26.83 -9.52
CA THR A 171 6.91 -27.15 -8.09
C THR A 171 6.23 -26.26 -7.05
N GLU A 172 5.35 -25.34 -7.44
CA GLU A 172 4.44 -24.72 -6.47
C GLU A 172 3.06 -25.35 -6.64
N ALA A 173 2.60 -26.02 -5.57
CA ALA A 173 1.31 -26.66 -5.49
C ALA A 173 0.23 -25.75 -6.11
N GLU A 174 -0.72 -26.34 -6.85
CA GLU A 174 -1.93 -25.60 -7.23
C GLU A 174 -2.39 -24.80 -6.02
N PRO A 175 -2.45 -23.48 -6.13
CA PRO A 175 -3.00 -22.74 -5.04
C PRO A 175 -4.46 -23.16 -4.97
N ALA A 176 -4.81 -23.85 -3.88
CA ALA A 176 -6.18 -24.05 -3.49
C ALA A 176 -6.88 -22.69 -3.61
N ALA A 177 -8.17 -22.70 -3.95
CA ALA A 177 -8.98 -21.52 -4.25
C ALA A 177 -9.13 -20.47 -3.10
N GLU A 178 -8.15 -20.38 -2.19
CA GLU A 178 -7.95 -19.37 -1.16
C GLU A 178 -6.92 -18.28 -1.51
N GLU A 179 -6.21 -18.35 -2.64
CA GLU A 179 -5.14 -17.39 -2.97
C GLU A 179 -5.61 -16.07 -3.57
N VAL A 180 -6.35 -15.31 -2.77
CA VAL A 180 -6.37 -13.85 -2.81
C VAL A 180 -6.44 -13.34 -1.36
N LYS A 181 -5.77 -14.01 -0.42
CA LYS A 181 -5.69 -13.57 0.97
C LYS A 181 -4.42 -12.76 1.19
N GLU A 182 -4.55 -11.76 2.04
CA GLU A 182 -3.44 -10.93 2.47
C GLU A 182 -2.36 -11.79 3.15
N ALA A 183 -1.07 -11.48 2.93
CA ALA A 183 0.00 -12.22 3.59
C ALA A 183 -0.18 -12.15 5.11
N GLU A 184 -0.16 -13.32 5.77
CA GLU A 184 -0.37 -13.44 7.21
C GLU A 184 0.64 -12.58 8.00
N ILE A 185 0.16 -11.98 9.09
CA ILE A 185 1.01 -11.23 10.02
C ILE A 185 1.92 -12.24 10.72
N ALA A 186 3.22 -12.14 10.47
CA ALA A 186 4.21 -12.98 11.13
C ALA A 186 4.54 -12.44 12.53
N THR A 187 4.71 -13.31 13.50
CA THR A 187 5.20 -12.94 14.83
C THR A 187 6.71 -13.09 14.89
N VAL A 188 7.41 -12.05 15.37
CA VAL A 188 8.85 -12.07 15.60
C VAL A 188 9.17 -11.55 17.01
N PRO A 189 10.26 -12.03 17.64
CA PRO A 189 10.68 -11.53 18.94
C PRO A 189 11.09 -10.05 18.88
N ALA A 190 10.65 -9.22 19.83
CA ALA A 190 10.98 -7.78 19.86
C ALA A 190 12.48 -7.50 20.05
N ASP A 191 13.24 -8.46 20.56
CA ASP A 191 14.69 -8.41 20.73
C ASP A 191 15.47 -8.30 19.41
N VAL A 192 14.85 -8.60 18.26
CA VAL A 192 15.45 -8.36 16.94
C VAL A 192 15.58 -6.86 16.60
N LEU A 193 14.81 -5.99 17.26
CA LEU A 193 14.89 -4.56 17.03
C LEU A 193 16.25 -4.02 17.49
N SER A 194 16.86 -3.12 16.71
CA SER A 194 18.13 -2.50 17.10
C SER A 194 17.94 -1.43 18.18
N ASP A 195 18.98 -1.13 18.95
CA ASP A 195 18.94 -0.05 19.94
C ASP A 195 18.64 1.31 19.29
N THR A 196 19.02 1.50 18.02
CA THR A 196 18.71 2.71 17.26
C THR A 196 17.20 2.86 17.10
N ILE A 197 16.51 1.79 16.66
CA ILE A 197 15.05 1.79 16.48
C ILE A 197 14.35 2.05 17.82
N LEU A 198 14.83 1.43 18.90
CA LEU A 198 14.20 1.56 20.23
C LEU A 198 14.33 2.99 20.83
N ARG A 199 15.19 3.84 20.26
CA ARG A 199 15.43 5.22 20.67
C ARG A 199 14.83 6.26 19.72
N GLU A 200 14.19 5.82 18.64
CA GLU A 200 13.58 6.74 17.69
C GLU A 200 12.47 7.55 18.36
N LYS A 201 12.34 8.82 17.94
CA LYS A 201 11.18 9.65 18.25
C LYS A 201 10.18 9.56 17.12
N GLY A 202 8.94 9.89 17.43
CA GLY A 202 7.92 9.98 16.41
C GLY A 202 6.64 10.60 16.93
N THR A 203 5.56 10.26 16.25
CA THR A 203 4.26 10.89 16.44
C THR A 203 3.41 10.04 17.37
N ALA A 204 2.93 10.64 18.46
CA ALA A 204 2.11 10.02 19.49
C ALA A 204 0.67 10.53 19.44
N TYR A 205 -0.27 9.60 19.35
CA TYR A 205 -1.71 9.87 19.35
C TYR A 205 -2.28 9.49 20.72
N HIS A 206 -2.91 10.46 21.39
CA HIS A 206 -3.46 10.29 22.74
C HIS A 206 -4.95 10.01 22.70
N PHE A 207 -5.37 8.96 23.42
CA PHE A 207 -6.78 8.54 23.49
C PHE A 207 -7.30 8.54 24.91
N ALA A 208 -8.54 8.98 25.08
CA ALA A 208 -9.30 8.90 26.31
C ALA A 208 -9.76 7.46 26.62
N PHE A 209 -8.83 6.54 26.83
CA PHE A 209 -9.15 5.10 26.90
C PHE A 209 -10.14 4.74 28.01
N ASP A 210 -10.12 5.43 29.16
CA ASP A 210 -11.13 5.28 30.21
C ASP A 210 -12.57 5.48 29.67
N ARG A 211 -12.78 6.49 28.81
CA ARG A 211 -14.09 6.75 28.20
C ARG A 211 -14.47 5.69 27.18
N MET A 212 -13.49 5.18 26.44
CA MET A 212 -13.71 4.07 25.50
C MET A 212 -14.13 2.80 26.24
N ARG A 213 -13.43 2.46 27.33
CA ARG A 213 -13.76 1.32 28.19
C ARG A 213 -15.15 1.45 28.79
N GLU A 214 -15.53 2.64 29.27
CA GLU A 214 -16.87 2.89 29.81
C GLU A 214 -17.97 2.73 28.76
N ARG A 215 -17.71 3.14 27.50
CA ARG A 215 -18.71 3.12 26.43
C ARG A 215 -18.85 1.76 25.75
N TYR A 216 -17.73 1.08 25.49
CA TYR A 216 -17.68 -0.12 24.65
C TYR A 216 -17.27 -1.39 25.41
N GLY A 217 -16.68 -1.26 26.59
CA GLY A 217 -15.94 -2.34 27.26
C GLY A 217 -14.46 -2.35 26.84
N GLU A 218 -13.63 -3.07 27.61
CA GLU A 218 -12.17 -3.06 27.41
C GLU A 218 -11.73 -3.77 26.13
N GLU A 219 -12.25 -4.98 25.87
CA GLU A 219 -11.93 -5.76 24.68
C GLU A 219 -12.33 -5.02 23.40
N GLU A 220 -13.54 -4.47 23.36
CA GLU A 220 -14.03 -3.73 22.19
C GLU A 220 -13.27 -2.41 21.98
N ALA A 221 -12.86 -1.73 23.06
CA ALA A 221 -12.04 -0.53 22.95
C ALA A 221 -10.64 -0.84 22.37
N GLN A 222 -10.03 -1.96 22.79
CA GLN A 222 -8.76 -2.43 22.22
C GLN A 222 -8.95 -2.83 20.75
N HIS A 223 -10.00 -3.58 20.44
CA HIS A 223 -10.34 -3.98 19.07
C HIS A 223 -10.55 -2.79 18.14
N LEU A 224 -11.25 -1.74 18.58
CA LEU A 224 -11.43 -0.52 17.81
C LEU A 224 -10.09 0.17 17.49
N LEU A 225 -9.19 0.28 18.47
CA LEU A 225 -7.88 0.88 18.24
C LEU A 225 -7.02 0.04 17.28
N MET A 226 -6.98 -1.27 17.49
CA MET A 226 -6.18 -2.17 16.66
C MET A 226 -6.74 -2.29 15.24
N SER A 227 -8.06 -2.31 15.06
CA SER A 227 -8.68 -2.28 13.73
C SER A 227 -8.42 -0.97 13.00
N THR A 228 -8.42 0.16 13.71
CA THR A 228 -8.08 1.47 13.13
C THR A 228 -6.61 1.53 12.70
N LEU A 229 -5.69 1.01 13.53
CA LEU A 229 -4.28 0.83 13.14
C LEU A 229 -4.14 -0.08 11.92
N HIS A 230 -4.88 -1.18 11.89
CA HIS A 230 -4.86 -2.12 10.78
C HIS A 230 -5.29 -1.43 9.48
N GLN A 231 -6.38 -0.65 9.49
CA GLN A 231 -6.81 0.15 8.35
C GLN A 231 -5.73 1.11 7.85
N ALA A 232 -5.06 1.83 8.76
CA ALA A 232 -3.94 2.71 8.37
C ALA A 232 -2.79 1.93 7.70
N MET A 233 -2.42 0.78 8.25
CA MET A 233 -1.37 -0.07 7.67
C MET A 233 -1.74 -0.64 6.30
N LEU A 234 -3.01 -0.98 6.09
CA LEU A 234 -3.51 -1.46 4.79
C LEU A 234 -3.36 -0.38 3.72
N VAL A 235 -3.68 0.87 4.05
CA VAL A 235 -3.49 2.01 3.13
C VAL A 235 -2.01 2.21 2.81
N ILE A 236 -1.11 2.13 3.80
CA ILE A 236 0.34 2.22 3.56
C ILE A 236 0.82 1.09 2.64
N ARG A 237 0.42 -0.15 2.94
CA ARG A 237 0.81 -1.33 2.18
C ARG A 237 0.34 -1.29 0.72
N ARG A 238 -0.78 -0.61 0.45
CA ARG A 238 -1.37 -0.49 -0.88
C ARG A 238 -1.20 0.91 -1.50
N HIS A 239 -0.32 1.73 -0.94
CA HIS A 239 -0.09 3.08 -1.42
C HIS A 239 0.53 3.07 -2.84
N ALA A 240 0.22 4.04 -3.70
CA ALA A 240 0.74 4.10 -5.09
C ALA A 240 2.25 4.32 -5.19
N ARG A 241 2.79 5.13 -4.28
CA ARG A 241 4.24 5.36 -4.16
C ARG A 241 4.93 4.21 -3.44
N SER A 242 5.89 3.59 -4.11
CA SER A 242 6.72 2.49 -3.56
C SER A 242 7.49 2.87 -2.31
N GLU A 243 7.96 4.12 -2.19
CA GLU A 243 8.64 4.60 -0.97
C GLU A 243 7.76 4.59 0.30
N VAL A 244 6.44 4.69 0.13
CA VAL A 244 5.48 4.54 1.24
C VAL A 244 5.29 3.05 1.56
N ARG A 245 5.09 2.20 0.55
CA ARG A 245 4.94 0.74 0.74
C ARG A 245 6.18 0.09 1.34
N GLU A 246 7.37 0.61 1.04
CA GLU A 246 8.64 0.11 1.58
C GLU A 246 9.13 0.88 2.80
N SER A 247 8.31 1.79 3.33
CA SER A 247 8.62 2.50 4.56
C SER A 247 8.89 1.53 5.71
N ARG A 248 9.57 2.06 6.72
CA ARG A 248 9.99 1.30 7.90
C ARG A 248 9.57 2.05 9.13
N PHE A 249 8.69 1.46 9.92
CA PHE A 249 8.21 2.08 11.14
C PHE A 249 7.79 1.04 12.17
N THR A 250 7.76 1.47 13.42
CA THR A 250 7.38 0.67 14.58
C THR A 250 6.19 1.36 15.24
N ILE A 251 5.17 0.58 15.57
CA ILE A 251 4.03 1.04 16.35
C ILE A 251 4.27 0.63 17.81
N TRP A 252 4.07 1.58 18.69
CA TRP A 252 4.24 1.43 20.13
C TRP A 252 2.92 1.68 20.84
N ALA A 253 2.69 0.95 21.93
CA ALA A 253 1.60 1.19 22.85
C ALA A 253 2.14 1.54 24.23
N GLY A 254 1.58 2.55 24.86
CA GLY A 254 1.92 2.93 26.22
C GLY A 254 0.76 3.63 26.92
N GLU A 255 0.95 3.88 28.21
CA GLU A 255 0.00 4.62 29.02
C GLU A 255 0.70 5.78 29.71
N LYS A 256 0.12 6.96 29.65
CA LYS A 256 0.62 8.16 30.32
C LYS A 256 -0.56 8.87 30.97
N GLU A 257 -0.48 9.00 32.28
CA GLU A 257 -1.55 9.57 33.13
C GLU A 257 -2.88 8.81 33.02
N LYS A 258 -3.79 9.31 32.17
CA LYS A 258 -5.13 8.75 31.89
C LYS A 258 -5.41 8.70 30.39
N SER A 259 -4.34 8.57 29.61
CA SER A 259 -4.39 8.45 28.17
C SER A 259 -3.66 7.18 27.77
N LEU A 260 -4.26 6.44 26.83
CA LEU A 260 -3.53 5.43 26.07
C LEU A 260 -2.85 6.13 24.89
N LEU A 261 -1.62 5.74 24.62
CA LEU A 261 -0.79 6.31 23.56
C LEU A 261 -0.55 5.22 22.52
N LEU A 262 -0.85 5.54 21.27
CA LEU A 262 -0.33 4.83 20.11
C LEU A 262 0.70 5.73 19.45
N MET A 263 1.92 5.22 19.25
CA MET A 263 3.01 6.02 18.69
C MET A 263 3.59 5.33 17.47
N VAL A 264 3.95 6.11 16.46
CA VAL A 264 4.58 5.62 15.24
C VAL A 264 5.98 6.22 15.15
N THR A 265 7.01 5.38 15.10
CA THR A 265 8.41 5.80 14.96
C THR A 265 9.07 5.17 13.72
N PRO A 266 9.94 5.89 13.00
CA PRO A 266 10.17 7.33 13.12
C PRO A 266 8.94 8.13 12.69
N ASP A 267 8.99 9.45 12.83
CA ASP A 267 7.95 10.29 12.24
C ASP A 267 7.87 10.08 10.71
N LEU A 268 6.65 9.96 10.21
CA LEU A 268 6.36 9.67 8.80
C LEU A 268 5.87 10.87 8.02
N SER A 269 5.77 12.05 8.64
CA SER A 269 5.19 13.26 8.01
C SER A 269 5.85 13.58 6.66
N SER A 270 7.18 13.48 6.57
CA SER A 270 7.93 13.75 5.33
C SER A 270 7.61 12.78 4.18
N LEU A 271 7.08 11.59 4.47
CA LEU A 271 6.65 10.65 3.42
C LEU A 271 5.35 11.09 2.76
N PHE A 272 4.51 11.84 3.49
CA PHE A 272 3.16 12.22 3.09
C PHE A 272 3.00 13.72 2.83
N GLU A 273 4.09 14.49 2.76
CA GLU A 273 4.03 15.89 2.32
C GLU A 273 3.56 15.97 0.86
N VAL A 274 2.27 16.24 0.65
CA VAL A 274 1.66 16.44 -0.68
C VAL A 274 1.27 17.91 -0.83
N ILE A 275 1.60 18.50 -1.97
CA ILE A 275 1.43 19.93 -2.30
C ILE A 275 -0.05 20.39 -2.27
N HIS A 276 -1.01 19.46 -2.23
CA HIS A 276 -2.45 19.74 -2.35
C HIS A 276 -3.37 19.10 -1.30
N MET A 277 -2.82 18.39 -0.29
CA MET A 277 -3.58 17.88 0.85
C MET A 277 -2.97 18.40 2.15
N SER A 278 -3.77 18.57 3.21
CA SER A 278 -3.17 18.81 4.52
C SER A 278 -2.35 17.58 4.94
N ALA A 279 -1.20 17.77 5.59
CA ALA A 279 -0.31 16.67 5.97
C ALA A 279 -1.03 15.58 6.80
N ASP A 280 -2.04 15.99 7.58
CA ASP A 280 -2.88 15.10 8.41
C ASP A 280 -3.84 14.23 7.60
N GLU A 281 -4.28 14.68 6.41
CA GLU A 281 -5.16 13.90 5.52
C GLU A 281 -4.35 12.90 4.67
N ALA A 282 -3.09 13.22 4.39
CA ALA A 282 -2.21 12.40 3.57
C ALA A 282 -1.58 11.23 4.37
N ASN A 283 -1.32 11.42 5.67
CA ASN A 283 -0.83 10.35 6.53
C ASN A 283 -1.97 9.42 6.98
N PRO A 284 -1.98 8.12 6.60
CA PRO A 284 -3.05 7.21 6.95
C PRO A 284 -3.27 7.08 8.47
N PHE A 285 -2.19 7.08 9.27
CA PHE A 285 -2.33 7.02 10.72
C PHE A 285 -3.09 8.24 11.25
N SER A 286 -2.72 9.43 10.80
CA SER A 286 -3.37 10.67 11.22
C SER A 286 -4.84 10.68 10.80
N ARG A 287 -5.12 10.37 9.53
CA ARG A 287 -6.48 10.31 8.99
C ARG A 287 -7.42 9.39 9.78
N PHE A 288 -6.99 8.17 10.10
CA PHE A 288 -7.86 7.20 10.77
C PHE A 288 -7.92 7.43 12.29
N LEU A 289 -6.80 7.75 12.94
CA LEU A 289 -6.73 7.88 14.39
C LEU A 289 -7.39 9.18 14.90
N LEU A 290 -7.24 10.30 14.17
CA LEU A 290 -7.88 11.57 14.54
C LEU A 290 -9.40 11.52 14.35
N ALA A 291 -9.91 10.63 13.48
CA ALA A 291 -11.34 10.44 13.26
C ALA A 291 -12.05 9.75 14.43
N LEU A 292 -11.30 9.15 15.37
CA LEU A 292 -11.88 8.49 16.54
C LEU A 292 -12.45 9.53 17.52
N PRO A 293 -13.69 9.37 18.02
CA PRO A 293 -14.30 10.35 18.93
C PRO A 293 -13.55 10.59 20.25
N ASP A 294 -12.75 9.61 20.66
CA ASP A 294 -12.02 9.60 21.93
C ASP A 294 -10.54 10.03 21.77
N TYR A 295 -10.14 10.45 20.56
CA TYR A 295 -8.88 11.15 20.32
C TYR A 295 -8.82 12.47 21.10
N ARG A 296 -7.63 12.79 21.62
CA ARG A 296 -7.39 14.01 22.42
C ARG A 296 -6.43 14.97 21.72
N GLU A 297 -5.23 14.50 21.41
CA GLU A 297 -4.15 15.32 20.87
C GLU A 297 -3.06 14.47 20.20
N THR A 298 -2.23 15.14 19.41
CA THR A 298 -1.03 14.57 18.79
C THR A 298 0.20 15.32 19.33
N THR A 299 1.22 14.57 19.75
CA THR A 299 2.47 15.12 20.28
C THR A 299 3.68 14.40 19.69
N GLU A 300 4.83 15.08 19.62
CA GLU A 300 6.10 14.41 19.35
C GLU A 300 6.64 13.80 20.66
N GLU A 301 6.83 12.49 20.70
CA GLU A 301 7.28 11.78 21.91
C GLU A 301 8.37 10.77 21.58
N ALA A 302 9.18 10.44 22.59
CA ALA A 302 10.10 9.30 22.56
C ALA A 302 9.43 8.13 23.30
N PRO A 303 9.10 7.00 22.64
CA PRO A 303 8.40 5.89 23.28
C PRO A 303 9.09 5.38 24.55
N LEU A 304 10.43 5.35 24.52
CA LEU A 304 11.26 4.97 25.65
C LEU A 304 11.02 5.85 26.88
N ALA A 305 10.91 7.17 26.68
CA ALA A 305 10.76 8.14 27.77
C ALA A 305 9.39 8.07 28.47
N VAL A 306 8.38 7.50 27.80
CA VAL A 306 7.01 7.39 28.30
C VAL A 306 6.64 5.96 28.74
N GLY A 307 7.58 5.02 28.73
CA GLY A 307 7.33 3.66 29.20
C GLY A 307 6.54 2.79 28.22
N ALA A 308 6.55 3.11 26.93
CA ALA A 308 5.81 2.34 25.93
C ALA A 308 6.58 1.12 25.44
N TYR A 309 5.83 0.15 24.92
CA TYR A 309 6.33 -1.09 24.36
C TYR A 309 6.05 -1.17 22.85
N PRO A 310 6.99 -1.71 22.06
CA PRO A 310 6.79 -1.87 20.64
C PRO A 310 5.87 -3.09 20.41
N ILE A 311 4.81 -2.91 19.64
CA ILE A 311 3.78 -3.95 19.42
C ILE A 311 3.74 -4.44 17.98
N LEU A 312 4.10 -3.58 17.02
CA LEU A 312 4.13 -3.92 15.60
C LEU A 312 5.36 -3.32 14.93
N ARG A 313 5.91 -4.03 13.95
CA ARG A 313 6.95 -3.53 13.06
C ARG A 313 6.48 -3.67 11.63
N TYR A 314 6.54 -2.59 10.88
CA TYR A 314 6.37 -2.61 9.43
C TYR A 314 7.73 -2.40 8.77
N GLU A 315 8.09 -3.30 7.86
CA GLU A 315 9.34 -3.19 7.10
C GLU A 315 9.21 -3.87 5.74
N ALA A 316 9.46 -3.09 4.68
CA ALA A 316 9.54 -3.57 3.30
C ALA A 316 8.29 -4.34 2.84
N GLY A 317 7.10 -3.76 3.06
CA GLY A 317 5.82 -4.35 2.67
C GLY A 317 5.27 -5.42 3.63
N GLN A 318 5.99 -5.75 4.70
CA GLN A 318 5.63 -6.80 5.65
C GLN A 318 5.31 -6.21 7.02
N LEU A 319 4.20 -6.69 7.59
CA LEU A 319 3.77 -6.37 8.95
C LEU A 319 4.13 -7.53 9.88
N PHE A 320 4.81 -7.20 10.97
CA PHE A 320 5.23 -8.14 12.00
C PHE A 320 4.60 -7.78 13.34
N HIS A 321 4.04 -8.76 14.01
CA HIS A 321 3.69 -8.65 15.43
C HIS A 321 4.95 -8.88 16.28
N LEU A 322 5.17 -8.00 17.27
CA LEU A 322 6.35 -8.06 18.12
C LEU A 322 6.02 -8.75 19.44
N GLU A 323 6.62 -9.91 19.65
CA GLU A 323 6.48 -10.64 20.91
C GLU A 323 7.41 -10.05 21.98
N LEU A 324 6.81 -9.65 23.11
CA LEU A 324 7.54 -9.08 24.24
C LEU A 324 8.03 -10.19 25.17
N SER A 325 9.30 -10.11 25.54
CA SER A 325 9.97 -11.03 26.48
C SER A 325 10.56 -10.28 27.67
N GLU A 326 10.90 -11.00 28.74
CA GLU A 326 11.65 -10.43 29.87
C GLU A 326 12.96 -9.77 29.39
N ALA A 327 13.64 -10.39 28.43
CA ALA A 327 14.85 -9.82 27.83
C ALA A 327 14.59 -8.49 27.10
N THR A 328 13.43 -8.35 26.46
CA THR A 328 13.00 -7.08 25.84
C THR A 328 12.77 -6.02 26.89
N GLN A 329 12.06 -6.35 27.98
CA GLN A 329 11.81 -5.45 29.09
C GLN A 329 13.11 -5.00 29.77
N GLU A 330 14.02 -5.92 30.07
CA GLU A 330 15.35 -5.61 30.63
C GLU A 330 16.17 -4.70 29.71
N ARG A 331 16.06 -4.89 28.39
CA ARG A 331 16.73 -4.05 27.42
C ARG A 331 16.14 -2.64 27.39
N LEU A 332 14.81 -2.51 27.35
CA LEU A 332 14.14 -1.20 27.44
C LEU A 332 14.50 -0.48 28.75
N ALA A 333 14.50 -1.20 29.88
CA ALA A 333 14.90 -0.65 31.17
C ALA A 333 16.34 -0.10 31.15
N ARG A 334 17.30 -0.86 30.58
CA ARG A 334 18.70 -0.42 30.43
C ARG A 334 18.83 0.78 29.49
N LEU A 335 18.11 0.79 28.38
CA LEU A 335 18.13 1.90 27.43
C LEU A 335 17.57 3.17 28.07
N TYR A 336 16.46 3.07 28.80
CA TYR A 336 15.85 4.18 29.53
C TYR A 336 16.84 4.79 30.53
N GLU A 337 17.51 3.95 31.33
CA GLU A 337 18.51 4.42 32.30
C GLU A 337 19.69 5.14 31.65
N ALA A 338 20.13 4.66 30.49
CA ALA A 338 21.21 5.29 29.73
C ALA A 338 20.81 6.67 29.20
N GLU A 339 19.54 6.89 28.85
CA GLU A 339 19.05 8.17 28.31
C GLU A 339 18.56 9.16 29.38
N ALA A 340 17.91 8.66 30.42
CA ALA A 340 17.30 9.48 31.46
C ALA A 340 18.32 10.20 32.36
N GLY A 341 19.61 9.83 32.30
CA GLY A 341 20.74 10.55 32.89
C GLY A 341 20.46 11.19 34.26
N ASN A 342 20.56 10.43 35.36
CA ASN A 342 20.34 10.89 36.74
C ASN A 342 19.01 11.63 37.03
N GLN A 343 17.99 11.55 36.17
CA GLN A 343 16.66 12.06 36.51
C GLN A 343 16.00 11.16 37.57
N GLU A 344 15.40 11.76 38.59
CA GLU A 344 14.73 11.08 39.72
C GLU A 344 13.44 10.33 39.34
N LYS A 345 13.12 10.19 38.05
CA LYS A 345 11.92 9.47 37.61
C LYS A 345 12.13 7.96 37.72
N ALA A 346 11.17 7.27 38.33
CA ALA A 346 11.13 5.82 38.36
C ALA A 346 11.19 5.26 36.93
N ASN A 347 11.97 4.19 36.73
CA ASN A 347 12.07 3.51 35.45
C ASN A 347 10.73 2.80 35.17
N PRO A 348 9.97 3.17 34.12
CA PRO A 348 8.65 2.60 33.86
C PRO A 348 8.69 1.12 33.42
N TYR A 349 9.89 0.60 33.12
CA TYR A 349 10.10 -0.78 32.69
C TYR A 349 10.49 -1.73 33.83
N ARG A 350 10.52 -1.25 35.09
CA ARG A 350 10.94 -2.02 36.27
C ARG A 350 9.81 -2.30 37.25
#